data_AF-A0A8T4R2V6-F1
#
_entry.id   AF-A0A8T4R2V6-F1
#
_cell.length_a   1.000
_cell.length_b   1.000
_cell.length_c   1.000
_cell.angle_alpha   90.00
_cell.angle_beta   90.00
_cell.angle_gamma   90.00
#
_symmetry.space_group_name_H-M   'P 1'
#
loop_
_entity.id
_entity.type
_entity.pdbx_description
1 polymer ?
#
loop_
_entity_poly.entity_id
_entity_poly.type
_entity_poly.pdbx_seq_one_letter_code
_entity_poly.pdbx_strand_id
1 'polypeptide(L)'
;MTEEKQILKEGVRFKTNSPLDDLGLADAASTERRIRSVTTTPIYSQKRDNRQQTTFDGRKIFAAVYKSLSSVPTFGDDIIENTPLSYLKDTSVEEVAHDLYKAIINRINGAFPHIPNPPTIYQIQDVVTDVMRDMGLNKLVDHYYLYSSIHDALRRGELTEEQYRRAKQGTLGVDDATVAREREWYREMHCSNINELNEHIRNGTLEQLIDAQNIRYETQLDTLTEVLLSKIHSSKIQSGLKILVIAGPSSSGKTWLAKKIERKLQIKGTKAMAVQFDNFFWPYHLHPLVRGTSPDYEQSMSLNIPGAREFLYKLLRDGTAEMPIYDFHGAKTSSSKTVELPKDTLAIVDSHLGLFPPLLEIFDTSIIHKIYIENFHGFESNILENKIYAEDIRLLRRSMRDVRERGHTPFATLEGWQNVQRGVNKYIKPYLTTADTCFNGALIHDLPFLAHAIDGMFVEPETFITQESNLDAYVRGMRIKGLLDRIDISSRKDYIKPLLESLSMFDPLREFMGQNQKVEIKEEIKPEKTDFTNYPTMHRYAR
;
A
#
# COMPACT_ATOMS: atom_id res chain seq x y z
N MET A 1 -27.63 25.52 -6.69
CA MET A 1 -29.08 25.26 -6.59
C MET A 1 -29.93 25.92 -7.68
N THR A 2 -29.67 27.17 -8.11
CA THR A 2 -30.46 27.82 -9.18
C THR A 2 -29.84 27.74 -10.58
N GLU A 3 -28.50 27.70 -10.72
CA GLU A 3 -27.84 27.54 -12.04
C GLU A 3 -27.71 26.07 -12.50
N GLU A 4 -27.60 25.11 -11.57
CA GLU A 4 -27.52 23.66 -11.86
C GLU A 4 -28.75 23.09 -12.59
N LYS A 5 -29.90 23.77 -12.54
CA LYS A 5 -31.15 23.29 -13.17
C LYS A 5 -31.32 23.74 -14.62
N GLN A 6 -30.57 24.74 -15.08
CA GLN A 6 -30.83 25.36 -16.37
C GLN A 6 -30.01 24.73 -17.51
N ILE A 7 -28.84 24.18 -17.22
CA ILE A 7 -27.93 23.58 -18.21
C ILE A 7 -28.35 22.15 -18.62
N LEU A 8 -29.13 21.45 -17.79
CA LEU A 8 -29.62 20.09 -18.08
C LEU A 8 -30.66 20.01 -19.22
N LYS A 9 -31.12 21.15 -19.78
CA LYS A 9 -32.13 21.19 -20.83
C LYS A 9 -31.60 21.38 -22.26
N GLU A 10 -30.36 21.82 -22.44
CA GLU A 10 -29.83 22.14 -23.77
C GLU A 10 -28.74 21.15 -24.18
N GLY A 11 -29.15 20.13 -24.93
CA GLY A 11 -28.23 19.15 -25.51
C GLY A 11 -27.36 19.78 -26.59
N VAL A 12 -26.11 20.07 -26.26
CA VAL A 12 -25.15 20.62 -27.21
C VAL A 12 -24.55 19.50 -28.06
N ARG A 13 -24.68 19.61 -29.39
CA ARG A 13 -24.03 18.73 -30.37
C ARG A 13 -22.71 19.34 -30.81
N PHE A 14 -21.62 18.60 -30.71
CA PHE A 14 -20.36 18.93 -31.38
C PHE A 14 -19.83 17.74 -32.21
N LYS A 15 -19.26 18.07 -33.37
CA LYS A 15 -18.59 17.15 -34.29
C LYS A 15 -17.12 17.03 -33.87
N THR A 16 -16.62 15.82 -33.72
CA THR A 16 -15.18 15.55 -33.56
C THR A 16 -14.70 14.72 -34.74
N ASN A 17 -13.71 15.24 -35.48
CA ASN A 17 -12.82 14.43 -36.30
C ASN A 17 -11.63 14.07 -35.40
N SER A 18 -11.47 12.79 -35.06
CA SER A 18 -10.41 12.31 -34.17
C SER A 18 -9.42 11.45 -34.97
N PRO A 19 -8.09 11.58 -34.78
CA PRO A 19 -7.05 10.80 -35.46
C PRO A 19 -6.85 9.40 -34.82
N LEU A 20 -7.93 8.74 -34.43
CA LEU A 20 -7.95 7.39 -33.83
C LEU A 20 -7.77 6.25 -34.84
N ASP A 21 -7.52 6.56 -36.12
CA ASP A 21 -7.51 5.57 -37.20
C ASP A 21 -6.16 4.81 -37.38
N ASP A 22 -5.06 5.29 -36.79
CA ASP A 22 -3.71 4.81 -37.16
C ASP A 22 -3.04 3.77 -36.21
N LEU A 23 -3.69 3.33 -35.13
CA LEU A 23 -3.08 2.40 -34.15
C LEU A 23 -3.56 0.94 -34.20
N GLY A 24 -4.25 0.51 -35.26
CA GLY A 24 -4.48 -0.92 -35.54
C GLY A 24 -5.25 -1.72 -34.46
N LEU A 25 -5.82 -1.06 -33.46
CA LEU A 25 -6.76 -1.64 -32.50
C LEU A 25 -8.14 -1.74 -33.17
N ALA A 26 -8.28 -2.77 -34.01
CA ALA A 26 -9.49 -3.08 -34.74
C ALA A 26 -10.64 -3.43 -33.79
N ASP A 27 -11.43 -2.42 -33.43
CA ASP A 27 -12.89 -2.30 -33.61
C ASP A 27 -13.49 -1.37 -32.55
N ALA A 28 -12.97 -0.13 -32.50
CA ALA A 28 -13.55 0.97 -31.73
C ALA A 28 -14.95 1.36 -32.24
N ALA A 29 -15.33 0.97 -33.46
CA ALA A 29 -16.67 1.24 -34.00
C ALA A 29 -17.76 0.39 -33.33
N SER A 30 -17.44 -0.82 -32.88
CA SER A 30 -18.37 -1.65 -32.09
C SER A 30 -18.58 -1.10 -30.66
N THR A 31 -17.50 -0.57 -30.07
CA THR A 31 -17.51 0.05 -28.73
C THR A 31 -18.18 1.43 -28.76
N GLU A 32 -17.88 2.27 -29.75
CA GLU A 32 -18.55 3.57 -29.95
C GLU A 32 -20.04 3.43 -30.30
N ARG A 33 -20.45 2.45 -31.12
CA ARG A 33 -21.88 2.22 -31.40
C ARG A 33 -22.65 1.74 -30.19
N ARG A 34 -22.02 0.98 -29.28
CA ARG A 34 -22.61 0.58 -27.99
C ARG A 34 -22.67 1.75 -27.00
N ILE A 35 -21.71 2.68 -27.03
CA ILE A 35 -21.68 3.87 -26.17
C ILE A 35 -22.69 4.94 -26.62
N ARG A 36 -22.98 5.04 -27.93
CA ARG A 36 -23.86 6.09 -28.50
C ARG A 36 -25.34 5.73 -28.57
N SER A 37 -25.74 4.50 -28.25
CA SER A 37 -27.13 4.02 -28.41
C SER A 37 -27.73 3.42 -27.14
N VAL A 38 -27.62 4.11 -26.00
CA VAL A 38 -28.42 3.74 -24.83
C VAL A 38 -28.95 5.00 -24.16
N THR A 39 -30.28 5.11 -24.14
CA THR A 39 -31.04 6.03 -23.27
C THR A 39 -30.47 6.00 -21.86
N THR A 40 -29.97 7.15 -21.39
CA THR A 40 -29.39 7.41 -20.08
C THR A 40 -30.44 7.34 -18.96
N THR A 41 -31.05 6.17 -18.74
CA THR A 41 -31.91 5.98 -17.57
C THR A 41 -31.78 4.57 -16.99
N PRO A 42 -30.99 4.41 -15.92
CA PRO A 42 -30.77 3.09 -15.34
C PRO A 42 -30.81 3.02 -13.82
N ILE A 43 -30.90 1.77 -13.32
CA ILE A 43 -30.97 1.31 -11.91
C ILE A 43 -31.84 2.19 -11.02
N TYR A 44 -33.04 1.72 -10.67
CA TYR A 44 -33.93 2.44 -9.76
C TYR A 44 -33.57 2.29 -8.29
N SER A 45 -32.69 1.34 -7.94
CA SER A 45 -32.44 0.98 -6.55
C SER A 45 -31.06 0.39 -6.28
N GLN A 46 -30.54 0.60 -5.08
CA GLN A 46 -29.27 0.07 -4.56
C GLN A 46 -29.47 -0.48 -3.15
N LYS A 47 -28.63 -1.42 -2.71
CA LYS A 47 -28.62 -1.89 -1.32
C LYS A 47 -27.66 -1.09 -0.44
N ARG A 48 -28.14 -0.68 0.73
CA ARG A 48 -27.30 -0.19 1.84
C ARG A 48 -26.84 -1.34 2.73
N ASP A 49 -25.83 -1.08 3.56
CA ASP A 49 -25.23 -2.04 4.51
C ASP A 49 -26.27 -2.82 5.34
N ASN A 50 -27.38 -2.18 5.72
CA ASN A 50 -28.46 -2.80 6.50
C ASN A 50 -29.45 -3.62 5.67
N ARG A 51 -29.09 -4.04 4.45
CA ARG A 51 -29.96 -4.70 3.45
C ARG A 51 -31.20 -3.91 3.01
N GLN A 52 -31.36 -2.66 3.47
CA GLN A 52 -32.41 -1.76 2.98
C GLN A 52 -32.13 -1.35 1.53
N GLN A 53 -33.14 -1.50 0.69
CA GLN A 53 -33.14 -1.06 -0.68
C GLN A 53 -33.55 0.41 -0.74
N THR A 54 -32.74 1.26 -1.36
CA THR A 54 -32.98 2.70 -1.50
C THR A 54 -32.90 3.10 -2.97
N THR A 55 -33.55 4.21 -3.35
CA THR A 55 -33.43 4.74 -4.71
C THR A 55 -31.98 5.08 -5.04
N PHE A 56 -31.51 4.61 -6.20
CA PHE A 56 -30.19 4.96 -6.71
C PHE A 56 -30.21 6.41 -7.20
N ASP A 57 -29.19 7.18 -6.83
CA ASP A 57 -29.07 8.60 -7.20
C ASP A 57 -27.70 8.85 -7.83
N GLY A 58 -27.63 8.76 -9.16
CA GLY A 58 -26.40 8.98 -9.92
C GLY A 58 -25.77 10.36 -9.72
N ARG A 59 -26.53 11.38 -9.28
CA ARG A 59 -25.97 12.72 -9.00
C ARG A 59 -24.95 12.68 -7.88
N LYS A 60 -25.06 11.72 -6.96
CA LYS A 60 -24.08 11.52 -5.89
C LYS A 60 -22.75 10.98 -6.42
N ILE A 61 -22.79 10.16 -7.48
CA ILE A 61 -21.58 9.71 -8.18
C ILE A 61 -20.93 10.92 -8.84
N PHE A 62 -21.66 11.68 -9.65
CA PHE A 62 -21.13 12.89 -10.28
C PHE A 62 -20.51 13.85 -9.25
N ALA A 63 -21.21 14.16 -8.17
CA ALA A 63 -20.70 15.06 -7.13
C ALA A 63 -19.44 14.52 -6.43
N ALA A 64 -19.34 13.20 -6.21
CA ALA A 64 -18.16 12.59 -5.63
C ALA A 64 -16.97 12.65 -6.60
N VAL A 65 -17.19 12.27 -7.87
CA VAL A 65 -16.17 12.34 -8.94
C VAL A 65 -15.68 13.78 -9.13
N TYR A 66 -16.60 14.74 -9.23
CA TYR A 66 -16.28 16.17 -9.36
C TYR A 66 -15.44 16.67 -8.19
N LYS A 67 -15.85 16.39 -6.95
CA LYS A 67 -15.07 16.80 -5.76
C LYS A 67 -13.69 16.15 -5.72
N SER A 68 -13.57 14.89 -6.11
CA SER A 68 -12.27 14.21 -6.20
C SER A 68 -11.38 14.88 -7.24
N LEU A 69 -11.91 15.20 -8.43
CA LEU A 69 -11.19 15.93 -9.48
C LEU A 69 -10.73 17.31 -9.00
N SER A 70 -11.61 18.09 -8.36
CA SER A 70 -11.28 19.42 -7.83
C SER A 70 -10.24 19.38 -6.69
N SER A 71 -10.00 18.21 -6.09
CA SER A 71 -9.01 18.03 -5.02
C SER A 71 -7.62 17.65 -5.54
N VAL A 72 -7.49 17.31 -6.82
CA VAL A 72 -6.20 16.98 -7.44
C VAL A 72 -5.57 18.29 -7.93
N PRO A 73 -4.38 18.69 -7.42
CA PRO A 73 -3.76 19.97 -7.76
C PRO A 73 -3.45 20.14 -9.26
N THR A 74 -3.14 19.03 -9.94
CA THR A 74 -2.75 18.98 -11.35
C THR A 74 -3.28 17.69 -11.97
N PHE A 75 -4.46 17.75 -12.61
CA PHE A 75 -5.01 16.62 -13.35
C PHE A 75 -4.07 16.14 -14.48
N GLY A 76 -3.23 17.05 -15.01
CA GLY A 76 -2.29 16.81 -16.09
C GLY A 76 -1.14 15.86 -15.80
N ASP A 77 -0.78 15.64 -14.53
CA ASP A 77 0.41 14.84 -14.15
C ASP A 77 0.19 13.32 -14.25
N ASP A 78 -1.05 12.87 -14.45
CA ASP A 78 -1.41 11.47 -14.70
C ASP A 78 -1.62 11.15 -16.18
N ILE A 79 -1.74 12.18 -17.01
CA ILE A 79 -2.09 12.00 -18.40
C ILE A 79 -0.83 11.62 -19.18
N ILE A 80 -0.76 10.35 -19.56
CA ILE A 80 0.29 9.82 -20.42
C ILE A 80 0.14 10.49 -21.80
N GLU A 81 1.16 11.23 -22.19
CA GLU A 81 1.22 11.85 -23.51
C GLU A 81 1.14 10.78 -24.61
N ASN A 82 0.50 11.12 -25.73
CA ASN A 82 0.27 10.21 -26.86
C ASN A 82 -0.69 9.03 -26.56
N THR A 83 -1.52 9.12 -25.51
CA THR A 83 -2.67 8.23 -25.32
C THR A 83 -3.99 8.89 -25.75
N PRO A 84 -5.07 8.13 -25.98
CA PRO A 84 -6.41 8.67 -26.22
C PRO A 84 -6.96 9.55 -25.09
N LEU A 85 -6.26 9.65 -23.95
CA LEU A 85 -6.62 10.44 -22.78
C LEU A 85 -5.91 11.81 -22.77
N SER A 86 -5.04 12.07 -23.75
CA SER A 86 -4.32 13.34 -23.91
C SER A 86 -5.24 14.56 -23.97
N TYR A 87 -6.44 14.41 -24.53
CA TYR A 87 -7.46 15.48 -24.58
C TYR A 87 -7.85 15.99 -23.19
N LEU A 88 -7.74 15.16 -22.16
CA LEU A 88 -8.12 15.55 -20.81
C LEU A 88 -7.19 16.63 -20.22
N LYS A 89 -6.02 16.91 -20.81
CA LYS A 89 -5.13 18.01 -20.39
C LYS A 89 -5.76 19.37 -20.62
N ASP A 90 -6.55 19.51 -21.68
CA ASP A 90 -7.15 20.77 -22.13
C ASP A 90 -8.66 20.83 -21.85
N THR A 91 -9.20 19.83 -21.16
CA THR A 91 -10.64 19.68 -20.85
C THR A 91 -10.93 20.24 -19.46
N SER A 92 -12.07 20.91 -19.27
CA SER A 92 -12.44 21.45 -17.95
C SER A 92 -12.75 20.32 -16.95
N VAL A 93 -12.55 20.58 -15.65
CA VAL A 93 -12.86 19.59 -14.58
C VAL A 93 -14.32 19.13 -14.66
N GLU A 94 -15.23 20.05 -14.97
CA GLU A 94 -16.66 19.79 -15.16
C GLU A 94 -16.91 18.82 -16.33
N GLU A 95 -16.24 19.05 -17.47
CA GLU A 95 -16.37 18.23 -18.67
C GLU A 95 -15.83 16.81 -18.42
N VAL A 96 -14.65 16.69 -17.81
CA VAL A 96 -14.07 15.39 -17.42
C VAL A 96 -14.99 14.64 -16.45
N ALA A 97 -15.53 15.33 -15.43
CA ALA A 97 -16.46 14.73 -14.48
C ALA A 97 -17.72 14.20 -15.17
N HIS A 98 -18.21 14.91 -16.19
CA HIS A 98 -19.40 14.56 -16.92
C HIS A 98 -19.20 13.32 -17.82
N ASP A 99 -18.06 13.24 -18.51
CA ASP A 99 -17.71 12.10 -19.34
C ASP A 99 -17.46 10.83 -18.50
N LEU A 100 -16.74 10.96 -17.38
CA LEU A 100 -16.57 9.88 -16.41
C LEU A 100 -17.92 9.42 -15.87
N TYR A 101 -18.79 10.35 -15.50
CA TYR A 101 -20.14 10.02 -15.03
C TYR A 101 -20.92 9.19 -16.05
N LYS A 102 -20.91 9.57 -17.33
CA LYS A 102 -21.57 8.80 -18.40
C LYS A 102 -20.97 7.39 -18.54
N ALA A 103 -19.64 7.28 -18.58
CA ALA A 103 -18.94 6.01 -18.69
C ALA A 103 -19.25 5.08 -17.51
N ILE A 104 -19.23 5.62 -16.29
CA ILE A 104 -19.56 4.91 -15.06
C ILE A 104 -20.99 4.42 -15.09
N ILE A 105 -21.96 5.30 -15.40
CA ILE A 105 -23.37 4.91 -15.47
C ILE A 105 -23.56 3.82 -16.51
N ASN A 106 -22.99 3.95 -17.71
CA ASN A 106 -23.06 2.90 -18.72
C ASN A 106 -22.49 1.57 -18.24
N ARG A 107 -21.33 1.58 -17.56
CA ARG A 107 -20.72 0.36 -17.00
C ARG A 107 -21.58 -0.25 -15.90
N ILE A 108 -22.15 0.56 -15.01
CA ILE A 108 -23.09 0.11 -13.96
C ILE A 108 -24.29 -0.60 -14.60
N ASN A 109 -24.85 -0.03 -15.67
CA ASN A 109 -26.05 -0.60 -16.33
C ASN A 109 -25.73 -1.92 -17.03
N GLY A 110 -24.55 -2.00 -17.66
CA GLY A 110 -24.07 -3.21 -18.30
C GLY A 110 -23.71 -4.30 -17.31
N ALA A 111 -23.16 -3.93 -16.14
CA ALA A 111 -22.79 -4.88 -15.08
C ALA A 111 -24.02 -5.37 -14.27
N PHE A 112 -25.05 -4.53 -14.14
CA PHE A 112 -26.26 -4.83 -13.38
C PHE A 112 -27.55 -4.54 -14.18
N PRO A 113 -27.77 -5.22 -15.33
CA PRO A 113 -28.92 -5.00 -16.18
C PRO A 113 -30.18 -5.60 -15.54
N HIS A 114 -30.97 -4.78 -14.83
CA HIS A 114 -32.32 -5.08 -14.32
C HIS A 114 -32.52 -6.44 -13.61
N ILE A 115 -32.35 -6.50 -12.28
CA ILE A 115 -32.50 -7.75 -11.48
C ILE A 115 -33.11 -7.44 -10.09
N PRO A 116 -33.92 -8.35 -9.49
CA PRO A 116 -34.45 -8.26 -8.11
C PRO A 116 -33.40 -8.04 -7.00
N ASN A 117 -32.12 -8.14 -7.33
CA ASN A 117 -31.00 -7.99 -6.40
C ASN A 117 -30.15 -6.79 -6.83
N PRO A 118 -30.50 -5.56 -6.41
CA PRO A 118 -29.75 -4.38 -6.79
C PRO A 118 -28.32 -4.40 -6.25
N PRO A 119 -27.37 -3.72 -6.92
CA PRO A 119 -25.98 -3.69 -6.47
C PRO A 119 -25.85 -3.03 -5.11
N THR A 120 -24.84 -3.46 -4.34
CA THR A 120 -24.45 -2.78 -3.11
C THR A 120 -23.69 -1.49 -3.42
N ILE A 121 -23.61 -0.59 -2.43
CA ILE A 121 -22.78 0.62 -2.55
C ILE A 121 -21.32 0.28 -2.90
N TYR A 122 -20.76 -0.79 -2.33
CA TYR A 122 -19.38 -1.22 -2.62
C TYR A 122 -19.21 -1.68 -4.06
N GLN A 123 -20.18 -2.43 -4.59
CA GLN A 123 -20.16 -2.84 -6.00
C GLN A 123 -20.25 -1.64 -6.93
N ILE A 124 -21.03 -0.62 -6.58
CA ILE A 124 -21.10 0.64 -7.33
C ILE A 124 -19.75 1.38 -7.27
N GLN A 125 -19.13 1.49 -6.09
CA GLN A 125 -17.82 2.12 -5.91
C GLN A 125 -16.72 1.38 -6.68
N ASP A 126 -16.76 0.05 -6.71
CA ASP A 126 -15.82 -0.77 -7.48
C ASP A 126 -15.92 -0.43 -8.98
N VAL A 127 -17.14 -0.38 -9.53
CA VAL A 127 -17.36 0.02 -10.93
C VAL A 127 -16.88 1.44 -11.21
N VAL A 128 -17.13 2.39 -10.30
CA VAL A 128 -16.63 3.77 -10.44
C VAL A 128 -15.11 3.78 -10.62
N THR A 129 -14.41 3.06 -9.74
CA THR A 129 -12.95 3.03 -9.73
C THR A 129 -12.37 2.21 -10.88
N ASP A 130 -13.06 1.15 -11.30
CA ASP A 130 -12.67 0.35 -12.46
C ASP A 130 -12.71 1.18 -13.74
N VAL A 131 -13.77 1.96 -13.96
CA VAL A 131 -13.86 2.84 -15.14
C VAL A 131 -12.74 3.87 -15.16
N MET A 132 -12.45 4.51 -14.02
CA MET A 132 -11.36 5.48 -13.94
C MET A 132 -9.98 4.82 -14.19
N ARG A 133 -9.75 3.61 -13.67
CA ARG A 133 -8.50 2.86 -13.91
C ARG A 133 -8.35 2.38 -15.34
N ASP A 134 -9.44 1.93 -15.97
CA ASP A 134 -9.45 1.56 -17.38
C ASP A 134 -9.08 2.77 -18.26
N MET A 135 -9.36 3.98 -17.78
CA MET A 135 -8.96 5.26 -18.36
C MET A 135 -7.61 5.80 -17.81
N GLY A 136 -6.81 4.99 -17.12
CA GLY A 136 -5.49 5.40 -16.62
C GLY A 136 -5.48 6.47 -15.51
N LEU A 137 -6.63 6.86 -14.95
CA LEU A 137 -6.76 7.95 -13.98
C LEU A 137 -6.45 7.51 -12.54
N ASN A 138 -5.24 7.01 -12.31
CA ASN A 138 -4.87 6.35 -11.06
C ASN A 138 -4.84 7.27 -9.82
N LYS A 139 -4.31 8.51 -9.89
CA LYS A 139 -4.36 9.41 -8.72
C LYS A 139 -5.79 9.82 -8.41
N LEU A 140 -6.64 10.01 -9.43
CA LEU A 140 -8.06 10.30 -9.22
C LEU A 140 -8.74 9.17 -8.45
N VAL A 141 -8.44 7.91 -8.79
CA VAL A 141 -8.97 6.73 -8.09
C VAL A 141 -8.57 6.74 -6.62
N ASP A 142 -7.30 7.05 -6.33
CA ASP A 142 -6.81 7.15 -4.95
C ASP A 142 -7.54 8.25 -4.16
N HIS A 143 -7.71 9.43 -4.74
CA HIS A 143 -8.45 10.53 -4.13
C HIS A 143 -9.94 10.20 -3.93
N TYR A 144 -10.55 9.52 -4.91
CA TYR A 144 -11.93 9.06 -4.82
C TYR A 144 -12.12 8.06 -3.70
N TYR A 145 -11.28 7.01 -3.63
CA TYR A 145 -11.34 6.02 -2.57
C TYR A 145 -11.14 6.64 -1.20
N LEU A 146 -10.16 7.54 -1.07
CA LEU A 146 -9.89 8.20 0.19
C LEU A 146 -11.11 9.01 0.64
N TYR A 147 -11.68 9.81 -0.26
CA TYR A 147 -12.89 10.59 0.01
C TYR A 147 -14.06 9.69 0.42
N SER A 148 -14.41 8.68 -0.38
CA SER A 148 -15.57 7.81 -0.11
C SER A 148 -15.39 7.00 1.17
N SER A 149 -14.23 6.38 1.34
CA SER A 149 -13.98 5.43 2.43
C SER A 149 -13.88 6.14 3.78
N ILE A 150 -13.29 7.33 3.85
CA ILE A 150 -13.25 8.13 5.09
C ILE A 150 -14.65 8.59 5.50
N HIS A 151 -15.48 9.03 4.54
CA HIS A 151 -16.88 9.39 4.84
C HIS A 151 -17.67 8.18 5.32
N ASP A 152 -17.45 7.01 4.71
CA ASP A 152 -18.12 5.77 5.11
C ASP A 152 -17.70 5.34 6.52
N ALA A 153 -16.41 5.40 6.84
CA ALA A 153 -15.88 5.09 8.16
C ALA A 153 -16.44 6.02 9.25
N LEU A 154 -16.54 7.34 8.99
CA LEU A 154 -17.20 8.28 9.91
C LEU A 154 -18.68 7.91 10.11
N ARG A 155 -19.42 7.58 9.04
CA ARG A 155 -20.84 7.20 9.13
C ARG A 155 -21.07 5.92 9.94
N ARG A 156 -20.11 4.99 9.92
CA ARG A 156 -20.16 3.76 10.72
C ARG A 156 -19.68 3.95 12.17
N GLY A 157 -19.24 5.16 12.54
CA GLY A 157 -18.69 5.45 13.87
C GLY A 157 -17.30 4.83 14.09
N GLU A 158 -16.62 4.43 13.01
CA GLU A 158 -15.28 3.82 13.07
C GLU A 158 -14.17 4.88 13.21
N LEU A 159 -14.46 6.13 12.85
CA LEU A 159 -13.59 7.28 13.05
C LEU A 159 -14.28 8.33 13.92
N THR A 160 -13.51 9.00 14.77
CA THR A 160 -13.96 10.24 15.43
C THR A 160 -13.98 11.41 14.44
N GLU A 161 -14.71 12.47 14.76
CA GLU A 161 -14.70 13.73 13.98
C GLU A 161 -13.29 14.32 13.82
N GLU A 162 -12.44 14.20 14.84
CA GLU A 162 -11.06 14.64 14.80
C GLU A 162 -10.22 13.78 13.84
N GLN A 163 -10.32 12.45 13.95
CA GLN A 163 -9.65 11.51 13.07
C GLN A 163 -10.07 11.69 11.60
N TYR A 164 -11.36 11.94 11.37
CA TYR A 164 -11.92 12.25 10.06
C TYR A 164 -11.33 13.55 9.48
N ARG A 165 -11.27 14.63 10.26
CA ARG A 165 -10.68 15.92 9.80
C ARG A 165 -9.21 15.78 9.44
N ARG A 166 -8.44 15.09 10.29
CA ARG A 166 -7.02 14.79 10.01
C ARG A 166 -6.86 13.96 8.75
N ALA A 167 -7.69 12.93 8.57
CA ALA A 167 -7.61 12.07 7.39
C ALA A 167 -7.94 12.84 6.09
N LYS A 168 -8.91 13.77 6.16
CA LYS A 168 -9.28 14.64 5.03
C LYS A 168 -8.18 15.64 4.66
N GLN A 169 -7.35 16.07 5.61
CA GLN A 169 -6.22 16.97 5.36
C GLN A 169 -5.03 16.27 4.68
N GLY A 170 -5.13 14.97 4.38
CA GLY A 170 -4.06 14.22 3.72
C GLY A 170 -2.88 13.89 4.63
N THR A 171 -3.00 14.12 5.93
CA THR A 171 -2.00 13.68 6.91
C THR A 171 -2.06 12.15 6.93
N LEU A 172 -1.12 11.48 6.26
CA LEU A 172 -1.01 10.02 6.10
C LEU A 172 -0.74 9.27 7.43
N GLY A 173 -1.21 9.79 8.57
CA GLY A 173 -0.73 9.40 9.90
C GLY A 173 0.70 9.89 10.19
N VAL A 174 1.45 10.28 9.16
CA VAL A 174 2.78 10.91 9.24
C VAL A 174 2.64 12.41 9.08
N ASP A 175 3.18 13.16 10.04
CA ASP A 175 3.22 14.60 9.95
C ASP A 175 4.27 15.07 8.92
N ASP A 176 4.04 16.25 8.33
CA ASP A 176 4.96 16.85 7.35
C ASP A 176 6.37 17.03 7.93
N ALA A 177 6.48 17.17 9.25
CA ALA A 177 7.76 17.28 9.96
C ALA A 177 8.58 15.99 9.86
N THR A 178 7.95 14.81 9.89
CA THR A 178 8.65 13.53 9.74
C THR A 178 9.17 13.34 8.32
N VAL A 179 8.37 13.67 7.31
CA VAL A 179 8.82 13.65 5.91
C VAL A 179 9.96 14.65 5.69
N ALA A 180 9.86 15.85 6.25
CA ALA A 180 10.90 16.88 6.14
C ALA A 180 12.22 16.43 6.81
N ARG A 181 12.16 15.82 8.01
CA ARG A 181 13.33 15.26 8.69
C ARG A 181 14.01 14.14 7.91
N GLU A 182 13.24 13.35 7.17
CA GLU A 182 13.80 12.29 6.34
C GLU A 182 14.52 12.85 5.12
N ARG A 183 13.92 13.83 4.43
CA ARG A 183 14.57 14.52 3.30
C ARG A 183 15.86 15.22 3.74
N GLU A 184 15.83 15.92 4.87
CA GLU A 184 17.03 16.59 5.39
C GLU A 184 18.15 15.59 5.67
N TRP A 185 17.83 14.44 6.27
CA TRP A 185 18.82 13.39 6.49
C TRP A 185 19.41 12.86 5.18
N TYR A 186 18.60 12.67 4.13
CA TYR A 186 19.09 12.28 2.81
C TYR A 186 20.05 13.31 2.19
N ARG A 187 19.78 14.62 2.38
CA ARG A 187 20.70 15.70 1.94
C ARG A 187 22.01 15.69 2.71
N GLU A 188 21.95 15.54 4.03
CA GLU A 188 23.15 15.45 4.88
C GLU A 188 24.05 14.25 4.52
N MET A 189 23.43 13.16 4.07
CA MET A 189 24.12 11.97 3.61
C MET A 189 24.58 12.05 2.14
N HIS A 190 24.36 13.18 1.44
CA HIS A 190 24.61 13.32 0.00
C HIS A 190 23.99 12.19 -0.84
N CYS A 191 22.75 11.82 -0.50
CA CYS A 191 22.00 10.74 -1.16
C CYS A 191 20.53 11.16 -1.44
N SER A 192 20.30 12.45 -1.70
CA SER A 192 18.98 13.05 -1.91
C SER A 192 18.35 12.74 -3.27
N ASN A 193 19.10 12.21 -4.23
CA ASN A 193 18.62 11.87 -5.57
C ASN A 193 19.39 10.67 -6.15
N ILE A 194 19.00 10.21 -7.34
CA ILE A 194 19.61 9.01 -7.96
C ILE A 194 21.05 9.26 -8.40
N ASN A 195 21.41 10.48 -8.83
CA ASN A 195 22.77 10.78 -9.25
C ASN A 195 23.74 10.68 -8.07
N GLU A 196 23.34 11.25 -6.95
CA GLU A 196 24.03 11.15 -5.66
C GLU A 196 24.14 9.69 -5.17
N LEU A 197 23.05 8.91 -5.21
CA LEU A 197 23.10 7.47 -4.92
C LEU A 197 24.12 6.74 -5.83
N ASN A 198 24.14 7.06 -7.12
CA ASN A 198 25.10 6.48 -8.07
C ASN A 198 26.54 6.93 -7.81
N GLU A 199 26.77 8.12 -7.27
CA GLU A 199 28.10 8.55 -6.81
C GLU A 199 28.57 7.66 -5.66
N HIS A 200 27.71 7.33 -4.70
CA HIS A 200 28.04 6.39 -3.64
C HIS A 200 28.38 4.99 -4.15
N ILE A 201 27.65 4.50 -5.17
CA ILE A 201 27.97 3.22 -5.83
C ILE A 201 29.34 3.28 -6.50
N ARG A 202 29.57 4.27 -7.37
CA ARG A 202 30.82 4.43 -8.13
C ARG A 202 32.04 4.57 -7.23
N ASN A 203 31.90 5.35 -6.16
CA ASN A 203 32.98 5.62 -5.20
C ASN A 203 33.18 4.50 -4.18
N GLY A 204 32.29 3.49 -4.12
CA GLY A 204 32.38 2.41 -3.14
C GLY A 204 32.05 2.82 -1.71
N THR A 205 31.22 3.87 -1.54
CA THR A 205 30.85 4.44 -0.23
C THR A 205 29.40 4.10 0.17
N LEU A 206 28.72 3.20 -0.54
CA LEU A 206 27.36 2.76 -0.21
C LEU A 206 27.29 2.04 1.15
N GLU A 207 28.32 1.29 1.52
CA GLU A 207 28.43 0.60 2.82
C GLU A 207 28.32 1.59 4.00
N GLN A 208 28.98 2.74 3.90
CA GLN A 208 28.92 3.79 4.93
C GLN A 208 27.51 4.37 5.08
N LEU A 209 26.77 4.51 3.97
CA LEU A 209 25.37 4.91 4.00
C LEU A 209 24.48 3.85 4.65
N ILE A 210 24.74 2.57 4.38
CA ILE A 210 24.01 1.45 5.00
C ILE A 210 24.22 1.46 6.51
N ASP A 211 25.46 1.64 6.97
CA ASP A 211 25.77 1.73 8.40
C ASP A 211 25.04 2.91 9.06
N ALA A 212 25.08 4.10 8.44
CA ALA A 212 24.37 5.27 8.94
C ALA A 212 22.84 5.05 8.99
N GLN A 213 22.26 4.43 7.96
CA GLN A 213 20.84 4.06 7.91
C GLN A 213 20.48 3.06 9.01
N ASN A 214 21.33 2.06 9.25
CA ASN A 214 21.13 1.04 10.27
C ASN A 214 21.13 1.64 11.68
N ILE A 215 22.07 2.56 11.96
CA ILE A 215 22.07 3.32 13.22
C ILE A 215 20.76 4.08 13.39
N ARG A 216 20.31 4.80 12.35
CA ARG A 216 19.05 5.56 12.39
C ARG A 216 17.84 4.66 12.61
N TYR A 217 17.78 3.50 11.96
CA TYR A 217 16.71 2.51 12.13
C TYR A 217 16.67 1.97 13.57
N GLU A 218 17.83 1.61 14.13
CA GLU A 218 17.94 1.12 15.50
C GLU A 218 17.59 2.19 16.54
N THR A 219 18.01 3.45 16.34
CA THR A 219 17.62 4.58 17.22
C THR A 219 16.11 4.81 17.21
N GLN A 220 15.47 4.72 16.05
CA GLN A 220 14.01 4.81 15.94
C GLN A 220 13.32 3.66 16.69
N LEU A 221 13.86 2.45 16.57
CA LEU A 221 13.36 1.26 17.24
C LEU A 221 13.55 1.33 18.76
N ASP A 222 14.67 1.87 19.25
CA ASP A 222 14.91 2.12 20.67
C ASP A 222 13.91 3.14 21.24
N THR A 223 13.72 4.26 20.53
CA THR A 223 12.72 5.28 20.91
C THR A 223 11.33 4.67 21.02
N LEU A 224 10.92 3.89 20.02
CA LEU A 224 9.64 3.19 20.03
C LEU A 224 9.55 2.18 21.19
N THR A 225 10.62 1.43 21.45
CA THR A 225 10.67 0.45 22.55
C THR A 225 10.46 1.13 23.90
N GLU A 226 11.10 2.27 24.16
CA GLU A 226 10.91 3.02 25.42
C GLU A 226 9.47 3.55 25.57
N VAL A 227 8.85 4.03 24.48
CA VAL A 227 7.44 4.40 24.47
C VAL A 227 6.56 3.20 24.84
N LEU A 228 6.79 2.04 24.23
CA LEU A 228 6.03 0.83 24.50
C LEU A 228 6.20 0.35 25.95
N LEU A 229 7.43 0.32 26.48
CA LEU A 229 7.72 -0.03 27.87
C LEU A 229 6.96 0.88 28.85
N SER A 230 6.93 2.18 28.59
CA SER A 230 6.18 3.14 29.42
C SER A 230 4.67 2.85 29.45
N LYS A 231 4.11 2.40 28.32
CA LYS A 231 2.69 2.04 28.20
C LYS A 231 2.38 0.69 28.83
N ILE A 232 3.27 -0.29 28.69
CA ILE A 232 3.14 -1.63 29.28
C ILE A 232 3.15 -1.54 30.81
N HIS A 233 4.05 -0.73 31.38
CA HIS A 233 4.20 -0.56 32.83
C HIS A 233 3.32 0.56 33.41
N SER A 234 2.48 1.22 32.61
CA SER A 234 1.69 2.36 33.08
C SER A 234 0.63 1.95 34.10
N SER A 235 0.66 2.57 35.28
CA SER A 235 -0.36 2.39 36.32
C SER A 235 -1.70 3.08 36.01
N LYS A 236 -1.77 3.90 34.94
CA LYS A 236 -3.00 4.61 34.54
C LYS A 236 -3.99 3.70 33.80
N ILE A 237 -3.52 2.59 33.24
CA ILE A 237 -4.34 1.57 32.58
C ILE A 237 -4.40 0.40 33.55
N GLN A 238 -5.57 0.09 34.12
CA GLN A 238 -5.72 -0.95 35.16
C GLN A 238 -5.10 -2.31 34.77
N SER A 239 -4.98 -2.59 33.48
CA SER A 239 -4.36 -3.79 32.92
C SER A 239 -3.03 -3.57 32.18
N GLY A 240 -2.61 -2.33 31.92
CA GLY A 240 -1.49 -2.01 31.01
C GLY A 240 -1.75 -2.36 29.54
N LEU A 241 -0.78 -2.08 28.66
CA LEU A 241 -0.81 -2.47 27.24
C LEU A 241 -0.78 -4.00 27.09
N LYS A 242 -1.70 -4.56 26.29
CA LYS A 242 -1.78 -6.02 26.04
C LYS A 242 -1.63 -6.40 24.57
N ILE A 243 -2.02 -5.51 23.66
CA ILE A 243 -1.98 -5.75 22.22
C ILE A 243 -1.17 -4.64 21.55
N LEU A 244 -0.11 -5.02 20.86
CA LEU A 244 0.60 -4.15 19.93
C LEU A 244 0.22 -4.56 18.51
N VAL A 245 -0.30 -3.65 17.71
CA VAL A 245 -0.64 -3.91 16.31
C VAL A 245 0.41 -3.28 15.43
N ILE A 246 0.95 -4.03 14.49
CA ILE A 246 1.85 -3.52 13.45
C ILE A 246 1.15 -3.69 12.11
N ALA A 247 0.76 -2.56 11.55
CA ALA A 247 -0.02 -2.48 10.33
C ALA A 247 0.74 -1.71 9.24
N GLY A 248 0.41 -1.99 7.99
CA GLY A 248 1.09 -1.41 6.85
C GLY A 248 0.83 -2.18 5.56
N PRO A 249 1.08 -1.56 4.40
CA PRO A 249 0.92 -2.20 3.11
C PRO A 249 1.85 -3.41 2.93
N SER A 250 1.57 -4.28 1.95
CA SER A 250 2.48 -5.38 1.61
C SER A 250 3.90 -4.87 1.36
N SER A 251 4.89 -5.61 1.86
CA SER A 251 6.33 -5.34 1.67
C SER A 251 6.85 -4.06 2.33
N SER A 252 6.13 -3.50 3.31
CA SER A 252 6.60 -2.34 4.08
C SER A 252 7.63 -2.66 5.18
N GLY A 253 7.77 -3.93 5.57
CA GLY A 253 8.66 -4.38 6.66
C GLY A 253 7.98 -4.69 7.99
N LYS A 254 6.64 -4.82 8.01
CA LYS A 254 5.86 -5.15 9.23
C LYS A 254 6.37 -6.37 9.98
N THR A 255 6.58 -7.47 9.25
CA THR A 255 6.99 -8.74 9.83
C THR A 255 8.37 -8.64 10.44
N TRP A 256 9.30 -7.95 9.77
CA TRP A 256 10.59 -7.62 10.34
C TRP A 256 10.49 -6.75 11.60
N LEU A 257 9.71 -5.67 11.55
CA LEU A 257 9.52 -4.76 12.67
C LEU A 257 8.93 -5.50 13.90
N ALA A 258 7.95 -6.39 13.69
CA ALA A 258 7.36 -7.20 14.75
C ALA A 258 8.41 -8.04 15.48
N LYS A 259 9.27 -8.75 14.73
CA LYS A 259 10.36 -9.56 15.29
C LYS A 259 11.40 -8.73 16.04
N LYS A 260 11.75 -7.56 15.50
CA LYS A 260 12.71 -6.63 16.11
C LYS A 260 12.19 -6.06 17.44
N ILE A 261 10.92 -5.61 17.47
CA ILE A 261 10.28 -5.12 18.70
C ILE A 261 10.16 -6.24 19.73
N GLU A 262 9.71 -7.43 19.32
CA GLU A 262 9.63 -8.60 20.20
C GLU A 262 10.98 -8.85 20.90
N ARG A 263 12.06 -8.93 20.12
CA ARG A 263 13.41 -9.15 20.65
C ARG A 263 13.87 -8.02 21.58
N LYS A 264 13.66 -6.75 21.22
CA LYS A 264 14.09 -5.62 22.08
C LYS A 264 13.33 -5.61 23.41
N LEU A 265 12.03 -5.87 23.40
CA LEU A 265 11.24 -5.99 24.63
C LEU A 265 11.74 -7.14 25.50
N GLN A 266 12.01 -8.31 24.92
CA GLN A 266 12.54 -9.47 25.64
C GLN A 266 13.91 -9.18 26.27
N ILE A 267 14.82 -8.50 25.54
CA ILE A 267 16.13 -8.05 26.09
C ILE A 267 15.94 -7.10 27.28
N LYS A 268 14.91 -6.24 27.23
CA LYS A 268 14.53 -5.33 28.31
C LYS A 268 13.72 -6.00 29.43
N GLY A 269 13.61 -7.33 29.42
CA GLY A 269 12.92 -8.12 30.46
C GLY A 269 11.39 -8.15 30.33
N THR A 270 10.83 -7.64 29.24
CA THR A 270 9.39 -7.65 28.96
C THR A 270 9.04 -8.82 28.06
N LYS A 271 8.10 -9.66 28.48
CA LYS A 271 7.62 -10.76 27.66
C LYS A 271 6.78 -10.20 26.52
N ALA A 272 7.12 -10.57 25.29
CA ALA A 272 6.35 -10.26 24.10
C ALA A 272 6.38 -11.45 23.15
N MET A 273 5.34 -11.59 22.32
CA MET A 273 5.24 -12.64 21.30
C MET A 273 4.52 -12.12 20.06
N ALA A 274 5.15 -12.26 18.89
CA ALA A 274 4.50 -11.95 17.63
C ALA A 274 3.58 -13.07 17.13
N VAL A 275 2.39 -12.69 16.68
CA VAL A 275 1.40 -13.54 16.01
C VAL A 275 1.09 -12.96 14.63
N GLN A 276 1.27 -13.79 13.60
CA GLN A 276 1.08 -13.41 12.21
C GLN A 276 -0.34 -13.73 11.78
N PHE A 277 -1.14 -12.69 11.59
CA PHE A 277 -2.55 -12.86 11.25
C PHE A 277 -2.78 -13.30 9.81
N ASP A 278 -1.79 -13.14 8.93
CA ASP A 278 -1.81 -13.71 7.58
C ASP A 278 -2.01 -15.24 7.59
N ASN A 279 -1.80 -15.95 8.71
CA ASN A 279 -2.16 -17.37 8.83
C ASN A 279 -3.68 -17.65 8.80
N PHE A 280 -4.50 -16.64 9.01
CA PHE A 280 -5.97 -16.75 9.02
C PHE A 280 -6.59 -16.50 7.64
N PHE A 281 -5.82 -16.49 6.56
CA PHE A 281 -6.41 -16.47 5.22
C PHE A 281 -7.29 -17.70 4.98
N TRP A 282 -8.41 -17.48 4.30
CA TRP A 282 -9.19 -18.58 3.74
C TRP A 282 -8.39 -19.27 2.63
N PRO A 283 -8.72 -20.52 2.28
CA PRO A 283 -8.20 -21.13 1.05
C PRO A 283 -8.41 -20.19 -0.16
N TYR A 284 -7.38 -20.05 -0.98
CA TYR A 284 -7.32 -19.02 -2.03
C TYR A 284 -8.50 -19.09 -3.03
N HIS A 285 -9.01 -20.28 -3.32
CA HIS A 285 -10.18 -20.48 -4.20
C HIS A 285 -11.50 -19.94 -3.62
N LEU A 286 -11.54 -19.60 -2.33
CA LEU A 286 -12.68 -18.97 -1.66
C LEU A 286 -12.55 -17.44 -1.59
N HIS A 287 -11.41 -16.88 -1.98
CA HIS A 287 -11.22 -15.44 -1.95
C HIS A 287 -12.16 -14.75 -2.95
N PRO A 288 -12.61 -13.51 -2.64
CA PRO A 288 -13.39 -12.73 -3.59
C PRO A 288 -12.61 -12.53 -4.89
N LEU A 289 -13.31 -12.70 -6.01
CA LEU A 289 -12.75 -12.43 -7.31
C LEU A 289 -12.77 -10.92 -7.59
N VAL A 290 -11.64 -10.36 -8.00
CA VAL A 290 -11.57 -9.01 -8.55
C VAL A 290 -11.95 -9.07 -10.03
N ARG A 291 -12.89 -8.22 -10.46
CA ARG A 291 -13.42 -8.20 -11.84
C ARG A 291 -13.96 -9.57 -12.33
N GLY A 292 -14.20 -10.51 -11.42
CA GLY A 292 -14.62 -11.87 -11.74
C GLY A 292 -13.51 -12.77 -12.31
N THR A 293 -12.24 -12.33 -12.29
CA THR A 293 -11.15 -13.02 -12.99
C THR A 293 -10.13 -13.67 -12.05
N SER A 294 -9.72 -13.01 -10.97
CA SER A 294 -8.68 -13.53 -10.07
C SER A 294 -8.98 -13.32 -8.59
N PRO A 295 -8.69 -14.31 -7.73
CA PRO A 295 -8.85 -14.15 -6.28
C PRO A 295 -7.79 -13.20 -5.69
N ASP A 296 -8.18 -12.44 -4.67
CA ASP A 296 -7.39 -11.32 -4.14
C ASP A 296 -7.11 -11.43 -2.64
N TYR A 297 -5.84 -11.52 -2.25
CA TYR A 297 -5.40 -11.56 -0.84
C TYR A 297 -5.65 -10.24 -0.08
N GLU A 298 -5.83 -9.13 -0.78
CA GLU A 298 -5.88 -7.79 -0.19
C GLU A 298 -7.31 -7.40 0.23
N GLN A 299 -8.31 -8.25 -0.06
CA GLN A 299 -9.68 -8.05 0.40
C GLN A 299 -9.84 -8.47 1.86
N SER A 300 -10.57 -7.67 2.63
CA SER A 300 -10.92 -8.01 4.01
C SER A 300 -11.62 -9.37 4.15
N MET A 301 -12.44 -9.75 3.17
CA MET A 301 -13.15 -11.05 3.14
C MET A 301 -12.25 -12.25 2.85
N SER A 302 -11.03 -12.03 2.38
CA SER A 302 -10.04 -13.10 2.16
C SER A 302 -9.44 -13.57 3.48
N LEU A 303 -9.41 -12.71 4.49
CA LEU A 303 -8.98 -13.04 5.84
C LEU A 303 -10.17 -13.50 6.68
N ASN A 304 -10.04 -14.61 7.41
CA ASN A 304 -10.97 -15.02 8.45
C ASN A 304 -10.86 -14.10 9.68
N ILE A 305 -11.34 -12.86 9.54
CA ILE A 305 -11.34 -11.84 10.60
C ILE A 305 -12.01 -12.35 11.90
N PRO A 306 -13.20 -12.99 11.85
CA PRO A 306 -13.81 -13.55 13.07
C PRO A 306 -12.92 -14.58 13.75
N GLY A 307 -12.30 -15.49 12.99
CA GLY A 307 -11.40 -16.52 13.53
C GLY A 307 -10.11 -15.95 14.12
N ALA A 308 -9.49 -14.97 13.44
CA ALA A 308 -8.30 -14.27 13.95
C ALA A 308 -8.60 -13.53 15.27
N ARG A 309 -9.77 -12.90 15.35
CA ARG A 309 -10.23 -12.18 16.54
C ARG A 309 -10.54 -13.13 17.69
N GLU A 310 -11.24 -14.24 17.42
CA GLU A 310 -11.51 -15.28 18.40
C GLU A 310 -10.22 -15.92 18.93
N PHE A 311 -9.26 -16.19 18.04
CA PHE A 311 -7.93 -16.67 18.42
C PHE A 311 -7.25 -15.70 19.40
N LEU A 312 -7.16 -14.41 19.06
CA LEU A 312 -6.51 -13.43 19.93
C LEU A 312 -7.24 -13.28 21.27
N TYR A 313 -8.57 -13.34 21.26
CA TYR A 313 -9.36 -13.29 22.48
C TYR A 313 -9.08 -14.50 23.39
N LYS A 314 -9.09 -15.72 22.85
CA LYS A 314 -8.74 -16.95 23.59
C LYS A 314 -7.29 -16.90 24.07
N LEU A 315 -6.37 -16.45 23.23
CA LEU A 315 -4.95 -16.36 23.58
C LEU A 315 -4.72 -15.43 24.78
N LEU A 316 -5.38 -14.27 24.81
CA LEU A 316 -5.30 -13.32 25.92
C LEU A 316 -6.02 -13.78 27.18
N ARG A 317 -7.14 -14.50 27.05
CA ARG A 317 -7.96 -14.97 28.18
C ARG A 317 -7.42 -16.26 28.82
N ASP A 318 -7.09 -17.23 27.98
CA ASP A 318 -6.78 -18.61 28.38
C ASP A 318 -5.26 -18.88 28.40
N GLY A 319 -4.46 -17.96 27.85
CA GLY A 319 -3.00 -18.12 27.73
C GLY A 319 -2.58 -19.15 26.67
N THR A 320 -3.52 -19.74 25.96
CA THR A 320 -3.25 -20.69 24.87
C THR A 320 -4.36 -20.66 23.83
N ALA A 321 -4.03 -20.80 22.55
CA ALA A 321 -5.00 -20.91 21.46
C ALA A 321 -4.38 -21.59 20.23
N GLU A 322 -5.22 -22.26 19.43
CA GLU A 322 -4.80 -22.84 18.15
C GLU A 322 -4.72 -21.77 17.06
N MET A 323 -3.54 -21.60 16.48
CA MET A 323 -3.32 -20.77 15.30
C MET A 323 -3.20 -21.65 14.05
N PRO A 324 -3.94 -21.39 12.98
CA PRO A 324 -3.70 -22.05 11.70
C PRO A 324 -2.27 -21.75 11.19
N ILE A 325 -1.80 -22.59 10.27
CA ILE A 325 -0.61 -22.35 9.47
C ILE A 325 -1.07 -22.29 8.02
N TYR A 326 -0.90 -21.12 7.39
CA TYR A 326 -1.26 -20.95 5.99
C TYR A 326 -0.06 -21.26 5.09
N ASP A 327 -0.24 -22.20 4.18
CA ASP A 327 0.74 -22.50 3.14
C ASP A 327 0.43 -21.66 1.89
N PHE A 328 1.26 -20.66 1.62
CA PHE A 328 1.12 -19.80 0.46
C PHE A 328 1.41 -20.51 -0.87
N HIS A 329 2.24 -21.55 -0.88
CA HIS A 329 2.49 -22.35 -2.09
C HIS A 329 1.29 -23.26 -2.40
N GLY A 330 0.76 -23.92 -1.36
CA GLY A 330 -0.45 -24.74 -1.46
C GLY A 330 -1.75 -23.93 -1.52
N ALA A 331 -1.68 -22.62 -1.27
CA ALA A 331 -2.78 -21.66 -1.26
C ALA A 331 -3.95 -22.08 -0.34
N LYS A 332 -3.62 -22.64 0.83
CA LYS A 332 -4.58 -23.19 1.81
C LYS A 332 -3.97 -23.31 3.20
N THR A 333 -4.80 -23.46 4.22
CA THR A 333 -4.37 -23.88 5.56
C THR A 333 -3.82 -25.29 5.50
N SER A 334 -2.58 -25.49 5.95
CA SER A 334 -1.89 -26.78 5.92
C SER A 334 -2.02 -27.54 7.24
N SER A 335 -2.01 -26.83 8.37
CA SER A 335 -2.14 -27.39 9.71
C SER A 335 -2.52 -26.30 10.73
N SER A 336 -2.49 -26.63 12.03
CA SER A 336 -2.50 -25.64 13.12
C SER A 336 -1.35 -25.91 14.08
N LYS A 337 -1.03 -24.91 14.91
CA LYS A 337 -0.14 -25.03 16.05
C LYS A 337 -0.77 -24.38 17.28
N THR A 338 -0.55 -24.98 18.44
CA THR A 338 -0.83 -24.36 19.72
C THR A 338 0.13 -23.20 19.93
N VAL A 339 -0.42 -22.01 20.18
CA VAL A 339 0.34 -20.82 20.58
C VAL A 339 0.05 -20.59 22.05
N GLU A 340 1.10 -20.52 22.87
CA GLU A 340 1.01 -20.19 24.28
C GLU A 340 1.45 -18.75 24.51
N LEU A 341 0.63 -17.98 25.21
CA LEU A 341 0.92 -16.62 25.63
C LEU A 341 1.05 -16.62 27.17
N PRO A 342 2.27 -16.71 27.71
CA PRO A 342 2.49 -16.71 29.14
C PRO A 342 1.86 -15.48 29.80
N LYS A 343 1.53 -15.59 31.10
CA LYS A 343 1.02 -14.45 31.86
C LYS A 343 1.96 -13.23 31.73
N ASP A 344 1.34 -12.05 31.61
CA ASP A 344 2.02 -10.75 31.48
C ASP A 344 2.87 -10.62 30.20
N THR A 345 2.46 -11.28 29.12
CA THR A 345 3.08 -11.17 27.79
C THR A 345 2.29 -10.24 26.88
N LEU A 346 2.99 -9.34 26.18
CA LEU A 346 2.42 -8.50 25.13
C LEU A 346 2.21 -9.31 23.84
N ALA A 347 0.99 -9.34 23.31
CA ALA A 347 0.72 -9.92 21.99
C ALA A 347 1.02 -8.89 20.90
N ILE A 348 1.93 -9.21 19.98
CA ILE A 348 2.27 -8.37 18.82
C ILE A 348 1.57 -8.92 17.58
N VAL A 349 0.53 -8.24 17.10
CA VAL A 349 -0.26 -8.61 15.94
C VAL A 349 0.34 -8.00 14.68
N ASP A 350 0.86 -8.85 13.78
CA ASP A 350 1.29 -8.46 12.44
C ASP A 350 0.16 -8.72 11.44
N SER A 351 -0.38 -7.65 10.85
CA SER A 351 -1.47 -7.74 9.86
C SER A 351 -1.50 -6.54 8.94
N HIS A 352 -1.66 -6.76 7.63
CA HIS A 352 -1.94 -5.67 6.69
C HIS A 352 -3.30 -5.00 6.97
N LEU A 353 -4.25 -5.70 7.59
CA LEU A 353 -5.55 -5.17 8.05
C LEU A 353 -5.51 -4.67 9.49
N GLY A 354 -4.34 -4.47 10.10
CA GLY A 354 -4.22 -4.11 11.53
C GLY A 354 -4.92 -2.81 11.93
N LEU A 355 -5.08 -1.86 11.00
CA LEU A 355 -5.85 -0.63 11.26
C LEU A 355 -7.35 -0.78 10.98
N PHE A 356 -7.77 -1.83 10.29
CA PHE A 356 -9.15 -2.04 9.91
C PHE A 356 -9.99 -2.38 11.15
N PRO A 357 -10.96 -1.54 11.55
CA PRO A 357 -11.65 -1.65 12.84
C PRO A 357 -12.23 -3.03 13.16
N PRO A 358 -12.88 -3.73 12.19
CA PRO A 358 -13.42 -5.06 12.46
C PRO A 358 -12.39 -6.05 12.98
N LEU A 359 -11.09 -5.92 12.70
CA LEU A 359 -10.11 -6.87 13.21
C LEU A 359 -10.05 -6.92 14.74
N LEU A 360 -10.29 -5.78 15.41
CA LEU A 360 -10.06 -5.61 16.84
C LEU A 360 -11.28 -5.05 17.59
N GLU A 361 -12.46 -5.02 16.96
CA GLU A 361 -13.66 -4.33 17.46
C GLU A 361 -14.17 -4.77 18.86
N ILE A 362 -13.79 -5.96 19.32
CA ILE A 362 -14.22 -6.49 20.63
C ILE A 362 -13.28 -6.11 21.78
N PHE A 363 -12.10 -5.57 21.47
CA PHE A 363 -11.08 -5.24 22.46
C PHE A 363 -11.20 -3.77 22.87
N ASP A 364 -10.96 -3.48 24.15
CA ASP A 364 -10.88 -2.11 24.61
C ASP A 364 -9.68 -1.41 23.96
N THR A 365 -9.92 -0.27 23.31
CA THR A 365 -8.88 0.58 22.74
C THR A 365 -7.79 0.97 23.75
N SER A 366 -8.10 1.03 25.06
CA SER A 366 -7.15 1.38 26.12
C SER A 366 -5.99 0.38 26.28
N ILE A 367 -6.17 -0.87 25.84
CA ILE A 367 -5.16 -1.93 25.94
C ILE A 367 -4.43 -2.19 24.61
N ILE A 368 -4.67 -1.35 23.60
CA ILE A 368 -4.13 -1.48 22.24
C ILE A 368 -3.20 -0.30 21.94
N HIS A 369 -2.08 -0.60 21.29
CA HIS A 369 -1.23 0.40 20.64
C HIS A 369 -1.06 0.01 19.18
N LYS A 370 -1.31 0.93 18.24
CA LYS A 370 -1.23 0.69 16.80
C LYS A 370 -0.03 1.41 16.20
N ILE A 371 0.84 0.65 15.55
CA ILE A 371 1.95 1.16 14.73
C ILE A 371 1.56 1.04 13.26
N TYR A 372 1.70 2.13 12.52
CA TYR A 372 1.72 2.11 11.06
C TYR A 372 3.16 2.12 10.56
N ILE A 373 3.56 1.18 9.71
CA ILE A 373 4.88 1.16 9.06
C ILE A 373 4.76 1.35 7.55
N GLU A 374 5.62 2.22 7.03
CA GLU A 374 5.70 2.59 5.62
C GLU A 374 7.14 2.99 5.23
N ASN A 375 7.47 2.96 3.94
CA ASN A 375 8.79 3.27 3.40
C ASN A 375 8.84 4.72 2.89
N PHE A 376 8.97 5.68 3.81
CA PHE A 376 9.12 7.08 3.45
C PHE A 376 10.58 7.35 3.09
N HIS A 377 10.90 7.32 1.80
CA HIS A 377 12.24 7.68 1.33
C HIS A 377 12.41 9.20 1.28
N GLY A 378 13.61 9.69 1.58
CA GLY A 378 13.95 11.11 1.51
C GLY A 378 14.38 11.61 0.12
N PHE A 379 14.28 10.77 -0.92
CA PHE A 379 14.62 11.18 -2.29
C PHE A 379 13.76 12.35 -2.76
N GLU A 380 14.41 13.36 -3.34
CA GLU A 380 13.78 14.53 -3.89
C GLU A 380 13.40 14.29 -5.36
N SER A 381 12.17 14.63 -5.71
CA SER A 381 11.74 14.69 -7.11
C SER A 381 11.97 16.11 -7.64
N ASN A 382 12.92 16.29 -8.56
CA ASN A 382 12.91 17.46 -9.43
C ASN A 382 12.14 17.13 -10.73
N ILE A 383 11.75 18.14 -11.52
CA ILE A 383 10.91 17.96 -12.73
C ILE A 383 11.57 17.05 -13.78
N LEU A 384 12.90 16.88 -13.73
CA LEU A 384 13.69 16.07 -14.66
C LEU A 384 13.92 14.64 -14.13
N GLU A 385 13.65 14.38 -12.85
CA GLU A 385 13.85 13.11 -12.19
C GLU A 385 12.51 12.50 -11.81
N ASN A 386 12.18 11.36 -12.43
CA ASN A 386 10.98 10.59 -12.10
C ASN A 386 10.88 10.40 -10.59
N LYS A 387 9.76 10.87 -10.00
CA LYS A 387 9.44 10.72 -8.58
C LYS A 387 9.51 9.25 -8.17
N ILE A 388 10.23 8.97 -7.09
CA ILE A 388 10.33 7.63 -6.50
C ILE A 388 9.17 7.44 -5.53
N TYR A 389 8.28 6.51 -5.85
CA TYR A 389 7.12 6.19 -5.01
C TYR A 389 7.45 5.05 -4.05
N ALA A 390 7.00 5.16 -2.80
CA ALA A 390 7.13 4.08 -1.81
C ALA A 390 6.47 2.79 -2.33
N GLU A 391 5.36 2.93 -3.05
CA GLU A 391 4.65 1.84 -3.74
C GLU A 391 5.56 1.07 -4.70
N ASP A 392 6.45 1.74 -5.42
CA ASP A 392 7.33 1.09 -6.40
C ASP A 392 8.41 0.27 -5.72
N ILE A 393 9.00 0.78 -4.63
CA ILE A 393 9.95 0.03 -3.82
C ILE A 393 9.30 -1.20 -3.19
N ARG A 394 8.08 -1.05 -2.65
CA ARG A 394 7.33 -2.19 -2.10
C ARG A 394 6.99 -3.22 -3.18
N LEU A 395 6.68 -2.80 -4.40
CA LEU A 395 6.45 -3.70 -5.53
C LEU A 395 7.72 -4.47 -5.91
N LEU A 396 8.87 -3.81 -5.96
CA LEU A 396 10.15 -4.47 -6.20
C LEU A 396 10.46 -5.50 -5.09
N ARG A 397 10.33 -5.11 -3.81
CA ARG A 397 10.47 -6.03 -2.66
C ARG A 397 9.49 -7.20 -2.75
N ARG A 398 8.23 -6.94 -3.13
CA ARG A 398 7.20 -7.98 -3.30
C ARG A 398 7.56 -8.94 -4.42
N SER A 399 8.04 -8.44 -5.56
CA SER A 399 8.43 -9.27 -6.70
C SER A 399 9.51 -10.28 -6.30
N MET A 400 10.50 -9.86 -5.51
CA MET A 400 11.53 -10.76 -4.98
C MET A 400 10.98 -11.80 -4.00
N ARG A 401 10.13 -11.38 -3.06
CA ARG A 401 9.52 -12.27 -2.08
C ARG A 401 8.57 -13.28 -2.73
N ASP A 402 7.69 -12.83 -3.62
CA ASP A 402 6.62 -13.64 -4.18
C ASP A 402 7.17 -14.73 -5.10
N VAL A 403 8.27 -14.47 -5.83
CA VAL A 403 9.01 -15.50 -6.59
C VAL A 403 9.52 -16.60 -5.67
N ARG A 404 10.10 -16.26 -4.52
CA ARG A 404 10.72 -17.22 -3.60
C ARG A 404 9.70 -17.97 -2.74
N GLU A 405 8.71 -17.26 -2.20
CA GLU A 405 7.88 -17.73 -1.09
C GLU A 405 6.44 -18.05 -1.48
N ARG A 406 6.02 -17.62 -2.67
CA ARG A 406 4.62 -17.78 -3.12
C ARG A 406 4.49 -18.40 -4.51
N GLY A 407 5.60 -18.61 -5.23
CA GLY A 407 5.60 -19.18 -6.58
C GLY A 407 4.94 -18.29 -7.64
N HIS A 408 4.78 -16.99 -7.38
CA HIS A 408 4.27 -16.06 -8.40
C HIS A 408 5.42 -15.53 -9.27
N THR A 409 5.14 -15.34 -10.55
CA THR A 409 6.09 -14.69 -11.46
C THR A 409 6.11 -13.17 -11.22
N PRO A 410 7.20 -12.47 -11.59
CA PRO A 410 7.21 -11.01 -11.61
C PRO A 410 6.09 -10.41 -12.45
N PHE A 411 5.69 -11.08 -13.55
CA PHE A 411 4.55 -10.71 -14.38
C PHE A 411 3.25 -10.68 -13.56
N ALA A 412 2.92 -11.79 -12.91
CA ALA A 412 1.70 -11.92 -12.12
C ALA A 412 1.69 -10.92 -10.94
N THR A 413 2.86 -10.63 -10.36
CA THR A 413 3.00 -9.65 -9.28
C THR A 413 2.71 -8.23 -9.77
N LEU A 414 3.28 -7.84 -10.92
CA LEU A 414 3.07 -6.52 -11.51
C LEU A 414 1.62 -6.32 -11.97
N GLU A 415 1.02 -7.34 -12.60
CA GLU A 415 -0.39 -7.37 -13.00
C GLU A 415 -1.33 -7.23 -11.80
N GLY A 416 -1.09 -8.02 -10.75
CA GLY A 416 -1.91 -8.07 -9.55
C GLY A 416 -1.73 -6.88 -8.60
N TRP A 417 -0.70 -6.04 -8.78
CA TRP A 417 -0.36 -4.96 -7.84
C TRP A 417 -1.49 -3.93 -7.66
N GLN A 418 -2.34 -3.78 -8.67
CA GLN A 418 -3.53 -2.94 -8.59
C GLN A 418 -4.48 -3.33 -7.43
N ASN A 419 -4.50 -4.61 -7.04
CA ASN A 419 -5.30 -5.13 -5.93
C ASN A 419 -4.72 -4.68 -4.58
N VAL A 420 -3.40 -4.65 -4.46
CA VAL A 420 -2.70 -4.11 -3.28
C VAL A 420 -3.10 -2.67 -3.05
N GLN A 421 -3.11 -1.86 -4.11
CA GLN A 421 -3.54 -0.46 -3.99
C GLN A 421 -5.02 -0.34 -3.62
N ARG A 422 -5.91 -1.21 -4.14
CA ARG A 422 -7.32 -1.24 -3.70
C ARG A 422 -7.42 -1.56 -2.21
N GLY A 423 -6.71 -2.57 -1.74
CA GLY A 423 -6.68 -2.96 -0.33
C GLY A 423 -6.19 -1.83 0.57
N VAL A 424 -5.08 -1.19 0.20
CA VAL A 424 -4.53 -0.02 0.89
C VAL A 424 -5.55 1.11 0.97
N ASN A 425 -6.18 1.45 -0.14
CA ASN A 425 -7.15 2.54 -0.23
C ASN A 425 -8.43 2.28 0.58
N LYS A 426 -8.86 1.01 0.70
CA LYS A 426 -10.08 0.62 1.42
C LYS A 426 -9.87 0.36 2.90
N TYR A 427 -8.77 -0.29 3.27
CA TYR A 427 -8.61 -0.90 4.61
C TYR A 427 -7.47 -0.29 5.43
N ILE A 428 -6.59 0.53 4.82
CA ILE A 428 -5.45 1.14 5.51
C ILE A 428 -5.58 2.66 5.53
N LYS A 429 -5.54 3.32 4.36
CA LYS A 429 -5.56 4.79 4.24
C LYS A 429 -6.66 5.47 5.05
N PRO A 430 -7.92 4.99 5.06
CA PRO A 430 -8.99 5.63 5.81
C PRO A 430 -8.77 5.63 7.33
N TYR A 431 -7.99 4.67 7.83
CA TYR A 431 -7.78 4.45 9.26
C TYR A 431 -6.37 4.84 9.73
N LEU A 432 -5.55 5.47 8.87
CA LEU A 432 -4.19 5.92 9.24
C LEU A 432 -4.17 6.84 10.45
N THR A 433 -5.18 7.70 10.60
CA THR A 433 -5.29 8.62 11.76
C THR A 433 -5.64 7.93 13.07
N THR A 434 -5.91 6.61 13.04
CA THR A 434 -6.09 5.77 14.23
C THR A 434 -4.79 5.15 14.72
N ALA A 435 -3.68 5.27 13.98
CA ALA A 435 -2.38 4.81 14.42
C ALA A 435 -1.83 5.72 15.53
N ASP A 436 -1.27 5.12 16.59
CA ASP A 436 -0.62 5.82 17.70
C ASP A 436 0.80 6.24 17.35
N THR A 437 1.46 5.50 16.45
CA THR A 437 2.83 5.78 16.05
C THR A 437 3.04 5.38 14.59
N CYS A 438 3.79 6.20 13.86
CA CYS A 438 4.28 5.83 12.54
C CYS A 438 5.77 5.44 12.63
N PHE A 439 6.13 4.38 11.93
CA PHE A 439 7.49 3.88 11.83
C PHE A 439 7.95 3.96 10.37
N ASN A 440 9.11 4.59 10.13
CA ASN A 440 9.70 4.64 8.81
C ASN A 440 10.61 3.42 8.59
N GLY A 441 10.20 2.54 7.67
CA GLY A 441 10.96 1.36 7.26
C GLY A 441 11.73 1.52 5.94
N ALA A 442 11.91 2.74 5.45
CA ALA A 442 12.70 3.01 4.26
C ALA A 442 14.17 2.58 4.44
N LEU A 443 14.77 2.05 3.38
CA LEU A 443 16.20 1.72 3.35
C LEU A 443 16.82 2.42 2.12
N ILE A 444 17.89 3.18 2.32
CA ILE A 444 18.62 3.81 1.20
C ILE A 444 19.10 2.77 0.18
N HIS A 445 19.52 1.60 0.66
CA HIS A 445 20.05 0.52 -0.16
C HIS A 445 19.00 -0.36 -0.83
N ASP A 446 17.70 -0.05 -0.71
CA ASP A 446 16.64 -0.76 -1.44
C ASP A 446 16.93 -0.79 -2.94
N LEU A 447 17.13 0.39 -3.56
CA LEU A 447 17.21 0.51 -5.01
C LEU A 447 18.41 -0.22 -5.63
N PRO A 448 19.66 -0.03 -5.17
CA PRO A 448 20.81 -0.72 -5.76
C PRO A 448 20.69 -2.24 -5.69
N PHE A 449 20.23 -2.78 -4.56
CA PHE A 449 20.13 -4.22 -4.39
C PHE A 449 18.91 -4.82 -5.07
N LEU A 450 17.76 -4.14 -5.08
CA LEU A 450 16.59 -4.60 -5.83
C LEU A 450 16.85 -4.53 -7.34
N ALA A 451 17.54 -3.49 -7.83
CA ALA A 451 17.96 -3.40 -9.23
C ALA A 451 18.90 -4.56 -9.61
N HIS A 452 19.89 -4.86 -8.77
CA HIS A 452 20.76 -6.00 -8.98
C HIS A 452 20.01 -7.34 -8.96
N ALA A 453 19.07 -7.50 -8.03
CA ALA A 453 18.38 -8.76 -7.83
C ALA A 453 17.29 -9.06 -8.87
N ILE A 454 16.66 -8.01 -9.43
CA ILE A 454 15.61 -8.15 -10.44
C ILE A 454 16.16 -8.17 -11.89
N ASP A 455 17.45 -7.89 -12.06
CA ASP A 455 18.13 -7.94 -13.35
C ASP A 455 17.90 -9.30 -14.03
N GLY A 456 17.43 -9.28 -15.28
CA GLY A 456 17.04 -10.47 -16.04
C GLY A 456 15.71 -11.14 -15.67
N MET A 457 15.01 -10.70 -14.61
CA MET A 457 13.68 -11.17 -14.22
C MET A 457 12.57 -10.11 -14.42
N PHE A 458 12.96 -8.84 -14.59
CA PHE A 458 12.00 -7.77 -14.81
C PHE A 458 11.22 -7.99 -16.11
N VAL A 459 9.91 -7.78 -16.05
CA VAL A 459 9.02 -7.99 -17.18
C VAL A 459 9.00 -6.76 -18.06
N GLU A 460 9.18 -6.95 -19.37
CA GLU A 460 9.03 -5.86 -20.33
C GLU A 460 7.60 -5.30 -20.32
N PRO A 461 7.41 -4.01 -19.98
CA PRO A 461 6.08 -3.44 -19.78
C PRO A 461 5.16 -3.57 -21.00
N GLU A 462 5.70 -3.56 -22.21
CA GLU A 462 4.97 -3.66 -23.47
C GLU A 462 4.08 -4.91 -23.55
N THR A 463 4.43 -5.96 -22.81
CA THR A 463 3.63 -7.19 -22.70
C THR A 463 2.21 -6.92 -22.17
N PHE A 464 2.01 -5.89 -21.34
CA PHE A 464 0.71 -5.53 -20.76
C PHE A 464 -0.20 -4.72 -21.71
N ILE A 465 0.34 -4.11 -22.77
CA ILE A 465 -0.47 -3.35 -23.75
C ILE A 465 -1.43 -4.29 -24.50
N THR A 466 -1.02 -5.54 -24.69
CA THR A 466 -1.78 -6.54 -25.47
C THR A 466 -3.00 -7.10 -24.74
N GLN A 467 -3.21 -6.75 -23.47
CA GLN A 467 -4.30 -7.26 -22.64
C GLN A 467 -5.28 -6.14 -22.29
N GLU A 468 -6.57 -6.38 -22.56
CA GLU A 468 -7.63 -5.46 -22.15
C GLU A 468 -7.57 -5.21 -20.64
N SER A 469 -7.61 -3.94 -20.23
CA SER A 469 -7.67 -3.50 -18.82
C SER A 469 -6.41 -3.63 -17.97
N ASN A 470 -5.22 -3.77 -18.58
CA ASN A 470 -3.92 -3.82 -17.89
C ASN A 470 -3.00 -2.59 -18.12
N LEU A 471 -3.57 -1.46 -18.58
CA LEU A 471 -2.81 -0.22 -18.81
C LEU A 471 -2.10 0.29 -17.54
N ASP A 472 -2.68 0.09 -16.36
CA ASP A 472 -2.05 0.42 -15.09
C ASP A 472 -0.73 -0.34 -14.85
N ALA A 473 -0.70 -1.63 -15.18
CA ALA A 473 0.51 -2.45 -15.09
C ALA A 473 1.57 -1.98 -16.09
N TYR A 474 1.17 -1.62 -17.31
CA TYR A 474 2.06 -1.02 -18.31
C TYR A 474 2.70 0.28 -17.80
N VAL A 475 1.90 1.25 -17.36
CA VAL A 475 2.38 2.58 -16.93
C VAL A 475 3.33 2.46 -15.75
N ARG A 476 2.98 1.62 -14.78
CA ARG A 476 3.84 1.33 -13.63
C ARG A 476 5.12 0.61 -14.04
N GLY A 477 5.00 -0.38 -14.92
CA GLY A 477 6.15 -1.10 -15.48
C GLY A 477 7.13 -0.16 -16.14
N MET A 478 6.66 0.76 -17.00
CA MET A 478 7.50 1.77 -17.65
C MET A 478 8.20 2.68 -16.64
N ARG A 479 7.47 3.14 -15.61
CA ARG A 479 8.05 3.97 -14.55
C ARG A 479 9.15 3.24 -13.77
N ILE A 480 8.91 1.98 -13.40
CA ILE A 480 9.88 1.17 -12.65
C ILE A 480 11.08 0.83 -13.53
N LYS A 481 10.86 0.44 -14.79
CA LYS A 481 11.95 0.20 -15.75
C LYS A 481 12.86 1.42 -15.85
N GLY A 482 12.28 2.60 -16.10
CA GLY A 482 13.03 3.85 -16.17
C GLY A 482 13.71 4.25 -14.85
N LEU A 483 13.20 3.81 -13.70
CA LEU A 483 13.86 3.97 -12.40
C LEU A 483 15.07 3.04 -12.27
N LEU A 484 14.91 1.75 -12.60
CA LEU A 484 15.96 0.74 -12.53
C LEU A 484 17.11 1.03 -13.51
N ASP A 485 16.80 1.44 -14.74
CA ASP A 485 17.78 1.78 -15.77
C ASP A 485 18.70 2.95 -15.38
N ARG A 486 18.25 3.79 -14.43
CA ARG A 486 19.04 4.92 -13.92
C ARG A 486 19.97 4.53 -12.77
N ILE A 487 19.84 3.35 -12.19
CA ILE A 487 20.73 2.90 -11.10
C ILE A 487 21.98 2.28 -11.70
N ASP A 488 23.14 2.90 -11.45
CA ASP A 488 24.41 2.49 -12.05
C ASP A 488 25.06 1.32 -11.29
N ILE A 489 24.38 0.18 -11.26
CA ILE A 489 24.94 -1.07 -10.73
C ILE A 489 26.02 -1.66 -11.65
N SER A 490 26.03 -1.27 -12.93
CA SER A 490 26.94 -1.81 -13.94
C SER A 490 28.38 -1.33 -13.80
N SER A 491 28.61 -0.09 -13.35
CA SER A 491 29.95 0.46 -13.20
C SER A 491 30.78 -0.22 -12.10
N ARG A 492 30.12 -0.87 -11.13
CA ARG A 492 30.75 -1.54 -9.99
C ARG A 492 30.06 -2.88 -9.64
N LYS A 493 29.92 -3.78 -10.62
CA LYS A 493 29.37 -5.14 -10.38
C LYS A 493 30.18 -5.93 -9.34
N ASP A 494 31.48 -5.67 -9.27
CA ASP A 494 32.43 -6.20 -8.29
C ASP A 494 32.17 -5.69 -6.86
N TYR A 495 31.36 -4.64 -6.68
CA TYR A 495 31.05 -4.04 -5.38
C TYR A 495 29.66 -4.41 -4.87
N ILE A 496 28.63 -4.27 -5.72
CA ILE A 496 27.23 -4.43 -5.30
C ILE A 496 26.93 -5.84 -4.80
N LYS A 497 27.38 -6.88 -5.52
CA LYS A 497 27.09 -8.27 -5.15
C LYS A 497 27.77 -8.67 -3.82
N PRO A 498 29.09 -8.45 -3.62
CA PRO A 498 29.71 -8.74 -2.33
C PRO A 498 29.09 -7.97 -1.16
N LEU A 499 28.72 -6.70 -1.37
CA LEU A 499 28.09 -5.89 -0.33
C LEU A 499 26.68 -6.40 0.04
N LEU A 500 25.89 -6.84 -0.95
CA LEU A 500 24.62 -7.51 -0.70
C LEU A 500 24.80 -8.82 0.08
N GLU A 501 25.86 -9.58 -0.24
CA GLU A 501 26.20 -10.82 0.46
C GLU A 501 26.68 -10.55 1.89
N SER A 502 27.37 -9.44 2.15
CA SER A 502 27.84 -9.04 3.47
C SER A 502 26.79 -8.39 4.37
N LEU A 503 25.62 -8.00 3.84
CA LEU A 503 24.54 -7.43 4.66
C LEU A 503 24.27 -8.29 5.89
N SER A 504 24.17 -7.63 7.04
CA SER A 504 23.83 -8.29 8.30
C SER A 504 22.61 -9.19 8.15
N MET A 505 22.60 -10.33 8.83
CA MET A 505 21.38 -11.16 8.92
C MET A 505 20.21 -10.42 9.58
N PHE A 506 20.50 -9.30 10.24
CA PHE A 506 19.51 -8.41 10.86
C PHE A 506 19.13 -7.21 9.99
N ASP A 507 19.56 -7.17 8.73
CA ASP A 507 19.13 -6.15 7.76
C ASP A 507 17.68 -6.41 7.32
N PRO A 508 16.77 -5.41 7.38
CA PRO A 508 15.37 -5.59 7.02
C PRO A 508 15.14 -6.04 5.58
N LEU A 509 16.05 -5.72 4.63
CA LEU A 509 15.91 -6.11 3.23
C LEU A 509 16.00 -7.63 3.03
N ARG A 510 16.68 -8.34 3.95
CA ARG A 510 16.78 -9.81 3.93
C ARG A 510 15.42 -10.49 4.05
N GLU A 511 14.40 -9.85 4.64
CA GLU A 511 13.02 -10.36 4.64
C GLU A 511 12.53 -10.62 3.20
N PHE A 512 12.87 -9.72 2.28
CA PHE A 512 12.38 -9.76 0.90
C PHE A 512 13.30 -10.51 -0.04
N MET A 513 14.62 -10.40 0.16
CA MET A 513 15.62 -10.99 -0.72
C MET A 513 16.04 -12.41 -0.32
N GLY A 514 15.84 -12.80 0.94
CA GLY A 514 16.18 -14.14 1.45
C GLY A 514 17.65 -14.26 1.86
N GLN A 515 17.99 -15.37 2.51
CA GLN A 515 19.37 -15.70 2.84
C GLN A 515 20.02 -16.43 1.64
N ASN A 516 21.12 -15.90 1.12
CA ASN A 516 22.07 -16.73 0.40
C ASN A 516 22.72 -17.69 1.42
N GLN A 517 22.25 -18.94 1.42
CA GLN A 517 22.81 -20.12 2.10
C GLN A 517 22.91 -20.12 3.65
N LYS A 518 22.71 -21.32 4.19
CA LYS A 518 22.89 -21.69 5.60
C LYS A 518 24.25 -21.19 6.13
N VAL A 519 24.23 -20.20 7.01
CA VAL A 519 25.35 -19.98 7.94
C VAL A 519 24.95 -20.61 9.27
N GLU A 520 25.55 -21.76 9.59
CA GLU A 520 25.52 -22.28 10.96
C GLU A 520 26.23 -21.25 11.85
N ILE A 521 25.46 -20.60 12.73
CA ILE A 521 26.02 -19.67 13.70
C ILE A 521 26.77 -20.48 14.76
N LYS A 522 28.10 -20.51 14.65
CA LYS A 522 29.01 -20.70 15.78
C LYS A 522 29.94 -19.50 15.79
N GLU A 523 29.59 -18.46 16.55
CA GLU A 523 30.56 -17.61 17.25
C GLU A 523 29.88 -16.54 18.13
N GLU A 524 30.42 -16.35 19.33
CA GLU A 524 30.09 -15.29 20.26
C GLU A 524 30.52 -13.93 19.69
N ILE A 525 29.56 -13.02 19.55
CA ILE A 525 29.82 -11.64 19.15
C ILE A 525 30.58 -10.92 20.28
N LYS A 526 31.86 -10.60 20.05
CA LYS A 526 32.57 -9.57 20.82
C LYS A 526 32.45 -8.23 20.09
N PRO A 527 32.17 -7.13 20.79
CA PRO A 527 32.05 -5.82 20.16
C PRO A 527 33.44 -5.33 19.71
N GLU A 528 33.65 -5.21 18.40
CA GLU A 528 34.77 -4.44 17.86
C GLU A 528 34.50 -2.94 18.02
N LYS A 529 35.53 -2.21 18.47
CA LYS A 529 35.51 -0.75 18.55
C LYS A 529 35.80 -0.17 17.17
N THR A 530 34.77 0.27 16.47
CA THR A 530 34.92 1.12 15.29
C THR A 530 35.33 2.53 15.74
N ASP A 531 36.38 3.10 15.15
CA ASP A 531 36.88 4.45 15.45
C ASP A 531 36.07 5.50 14.67
N PHE A 532 35.29 6.30 15.38
CA PHE A 532 34.36 7.30 14.83
C PHE A 532 34.95 8.72 14.76
N THR A 533 36.26 8.89 14.99
CA THR A 533 36.89 10.22 15.12
C THR A 533 36.92 11.08 13.85
N ASN A 534 36.59 10.52 12.67
CA ASN A 534 36.58 11.25 11.40
C ASN A 534 35.22 11.86 10.98
N TYR A 535 34.17 11.77 11.81
CA TYR A 535 32.80 12.15 11.40
C TYR A 535 32.12 13.11 12.40
N PRO A 536 32.30 14.44 12.27
CA PRO A 536 31.76 15.43 13.19
C PRO A 536 30.22 15.43 13.31
N THR A 537 29.51 14.96 12.28
CA THR A 537 28.04 14.93 12.21
C THR A 537 27.41 13.72 12.93
N MET A 538 28.12 12.59 13.05
CA MET A 538 27.62 11.38 13.72
C MET A 538 27.39 11.58 15.24
N HIS A 539 28.19 12.44 15.88
CA HIS A 539 28.02 12.77 17.31
C HIS A 539 26.69 13.44 17.65
N ARG A 540 25.99 14.01 16.66
CA ARG A 540 24.72 14.73 16.86
C ARG A 540 23.51 13.81 16.90
N TYR A 541 23.61 12.61 16.34
CA TYR A 541 22.52 11.63 16.26
C TYR A 541 22.62 10.51 17.31
N ALA A 542 23.80 10.32 17.90
CA ALA A 542 24.03 9.36 18.99
C ALA A 542 23.73 9.93 20.40
N ARG A 543 23.43 11.23 20.50
CA ARG A 543 22.89 11.89 21.70
C ARG A 543 21.43 12.24 21.44
#